data_AF-A0A7W1L3K2-F1
#
_entry.id   AF-A0A7W1L3K2-F1
#
_cell.length_a   1.000
_cell.length_b   1.000
_cell.length_c   1.000
_cell.angle_alpha   90.00
_cell.angle_beta   90.00
_cell.angle_gamma   90.00
#
_symmetry.space_group_name_H-M   'P 1'
#
loop_
_entity.id
_entity.type
_entity.pdbx_description
1 polymer ?
#
loop_
_entity_poly.entity_id
_entity_poly.type
_entity_poly.pdbx_seq_one_letter_code
_entity_poly.pdbx_strand_id
1 'polypeptide(L)'
;MSVDPWAGSAASWLTYAKYGARYNEHKGVQLVGTWVHSEPYLHMRAEGLKTIDDLKGKKIRVGSAITGRIVQALGGTPLQLPPTEAQQAMMSGVADGITFPMESIEFFKITPAIKATTKIPGGLLYTDTFWLGVNDKKWQSLNPKAQAAMQKHGGMALALNSAWAWTSGDNLGRAALDKAGVKFNTLPDSDATKIKAALQPLNDEWLAEAKKRGLPGEEILKYALDMADKYKAAKRVNVV
;
A
#
# COMPACT_ATOMS: atom_id res chain seq x y z
N MET A 1 -1.91 -0.14 8.36
CA MET A 1 -3.22 -0.16 7.67
C MET A 1 -3.43 -1.55 7.08
N SER A 2 -4.67 -2.04 6.93
CA SER A 2 -4.93 -3.35 6.32
C SER A 2 -4.48 -3.40 4.86
N VAL A 3 -3.87 -4.51 4.46
CA VAL A 3 -3.45 -4.79 3.07
C VAL A 3 -4.59 -5.32 2.19
N ASP A 4 -5.71 -5.74 2.79
CA ASP A 4 -6.95 -5.97 2.04
C ASP A 4 -7.45 -4.60 1.52
N PRO A 5 -7.59 -4.42 0.20
CA PRO A 5 -7.83 -3.09 -0.38
C PRO A 5 -9.18 -2.50 0.05
N TRP A 6 -10.19 -3.32 0.34
CA TRP A 6 -11.50 -2.87 0.79
C TRP A 6 -11.45 -2.34 2.22
N ALA A 7 -10.94 -3.17 3.13
CA ALA A 7 -10.77 -2.82 4.53
C ALA A 7 -9.79 -1.65 4.70
N GLY A 8 -8.66 -1.70 3.99
CA GLY A 8 -7.60 -0.70 4.05
C GLY A 8 -8.05 0.66 3.51
N SER A 9 -8.78 0.69 2.40
CA SER A 9 -9.24 1.97 1.81
C SER A 9 -10.32 2.61 2.67
N ALA A 10 -11.28 1.81 3.17
CA ALA A 10 -12.28 2.28 4.11
C ALA A 10 -11.65 2.85 5.39
N ALA A 11 -10.73 2.11 6.00
CA ALA A 11 -10.05 2.53 7.20
C ALA A 11 -9.17 3.76 6.98
N SER A 12 -8.47 3.86 5.84
CA SER A 12 -7.69 5.04 5.46
C SER A 12 -8.57 6.28 5.42
N TRP A 13 -9.68 6.24 4.67
CA TRP A 13 -10.57 7.39 4.55
C TRP A 13 -11.23 7.76 5.89
N LEU A 14 -11.77 6.78 6.63
CA LEU A 14 -12.45 7.06 7.89
C LEU A 14 -11.49 7.63 8.94
N THR A 15 -10.25 7.13 9.00
CA THR A 15 -9.22 7.67 9.90
C THR A 15 -8.85 9.08 9.51
N TYR A 16 -8.65 9.35 8.21
CA TYR A 16 -8.39 10.70 7.73
C TYR A 16 -9.56 11.65 8.00
N ALA A 17 -10.80 11.24 7.73
CA ALA A 17 -11.98 12.05 7.97
C ALA A 17 -12.13 12.42 9.45
N LYS A 18 -11.75 11.52 10.37
CA LYS A 18 -11.83 11.76 11.82
C LYS A 18 -10.67 12.61 12.36
N TYR A 19 -9.44 12.39 11.89
CA TYR A 19 -8.25 12.99 12.50
C TYR A 19 -7.38 13.83 11.57
N GLY A 20 -7.52 13.71 10.25
CA GLY A 20 -6.63 14.30 9.24
C GLY A 20 -6.47 15.82 9.35
N ALA A 21 -7.51 16.54 9.74
CA ALA A 21 -7.44 17.98 10.00
C ALA A 21 -6.42 18.35 11.09
N ARG A 22 -6.19 17.47 12.07
CA ARG A 22 -5.21 17.68 13.16
C ARG A 22 -3.77 17.61 12.66
N TYR A 23 -3.52 16.85 11.60
CA TYR A 23 -2.20 16.70 10.99
C TYR A 23 -1.84 17.85 10.05
N ASN A 24 -2.86 18.41 9.37
CA ASN A 24 -2.72 19.45 8.36
C ASN A 24 -1.69 19.12 7.26
N GLU A 25 -1.53 17.83 6.94
CA GLU A 25 -0.56 17.33 5.96
C GLU A 25 -0.93 17.72 4.52
N HIS A 26 -2.20 18.01 4.26
CA HIS A 26 -2.72 18.44 2.96
C HIS A 26 -3.07 19.94 2.92
N LYS A 27 -2.35 20.79 3.68
CA LYS A 27 -2.61 22.23 3.71
C LYS A 27 -2.63 22.83 2.29
N GLY A 28 -3.67 23.59 1.96
CA GLY A 28 -3.84 24.19 0.62
C GLY A 28 -4.61 23.31 -0.38
N VAL A 29 -5.07 22.14 0.07
CA VAL A 29 -5.81 21.16 -0.74
C VAL A 29 -7.07 20.71 -0.02
N GLN A 30 -8.20 20.83 -0.71
CA GLN A 30 -9.44 20.19 -0.34
C GLN A 30 -9.35 18.72 -0.72
N LEU A 31 -9.21 17.85 0.28
CA LEU A 31 -9.19 16.42 0.05
C LEU A 31 -10.56 15.93 -0.44
N VAL A 32 -10.54 15.15 -1.52
CA VAL A 32 -11.72 14.45 -2.07
C VAL A 32 -11.81 13.05 -1.50
N GLY A 33 -10.69 12.34 -1.31
CA GLY A 33 -10.69 11.01 -0.68
C GLY A 33 -9.30 10.41 -0.54
N THR A 34 -9.19 9.37 0.27
CA THR A 34 -7.99 8.51 0.36
C THR A 34 -8.37 7.06 0.13
N TRP A 35 -7.40 6.27 -0.33
CA TRP A 35 -7.52 4.82 -0.49
C TRP A 35 -6.12 4.19 -0.34
N VAL A 36 -6.06 2.86 -0.40
CA VAL A 36 -4.79 2.14 -0.41
C VAL A 36 -4.74 1.19 -1.61
N HIS A 37 -3.54 0.75 -1.99
CA HIS A 37 -3.42 -0.38 -2.90
C HIS A 37 -3.59 -1.72 -2.16
N SER A 38 -3.71 -2.81 -2.90
CA SER A 38 -3.78 -4.18 -2.39
C SER A 38 -2.43 -4.68 -1.85
N GLU A 39 -2.42 -5.89 -1.28
CA GLU A 39 -1.24 -6.51 -0.69
C GLU A 39 -0.08 -6.64 -1.70
N PRO A 40 1.08 -6.01 -1.44
CA PRO A 40 2.24 -6.16 -2.28
C PRO A 40 2.95 -7.50 -2.02
N TYR A 41 3.61 -8.00 -3.06
CA TYR A 41 4.45 -9.19 -3.03
C TYR A 41 5.90 -8.79 -3.31
N LEU A 42 6.84 -9.69 -3.04
CA LEU A 42 8.23 -9.55 -3.45
C LEU A 42 8.42 -10.25 -4.79
N HIS A 43 8.61 -9.48 -5.85
CA HIS A 43 8.84 -9.99 -7.21
C HIS A 43 10.34 -9.95 -7.51
N MET A 44 10.93 -11.10 -7.77
CA MET A 44 12.36 -11.29 -7.91
C MET A 44 12.75 -11.60 -9.35
N ARG A 45 13.91 -11.08 -9.78
CA ARG A 45 14.55 -11.45 -11.06
C ARG A 45 15.19 -12.84 -11.04
N ALA A 46 15.26 -13.44 -9.86
CA ALA A 46 15.86 -14.74 -9.58
C ALA A 46 14.80 -15.66 -8.95
N GLU A 47 15.24 -16.79 -8.40
CA GLU A 47 14.39 -17.64 -7.57
C GLU A 47 13.80 -16.85 -6.40
N GLY A 48 12.60 -17.27 -5.96
CA GLY A 48 11.88 -16.64 -4.85
C GLY A 48 12.58 -16.85 -3.52
N LEU A 49 12.16 -16.07 -2.53
CA LEU A 49 12.68 -16.17 -1.17
C LEU A 49 12.03 -17.36 -0.46
N LYS A 50 12.79 -18.23 0.17
CA LYS A 50 12.26 -19.35 0.96
C LYS A 50 11.99 -18.94 2.40
N THR A 51 12.80 -18.02 2.91
CA THR A 51 12.66 -17.40 4.23
C THR A 51 12.88 -15.89 4.11
N ILE A 52 12.48 -15.12 5.13
CA ILE A 52 12.71 -13.68 5.15
C ILE A 52 14.20 -13.33 5.15
N ASP A 53 15.05 -14.22 5.69
CA ASP A 53 16.50 -14.04 5.75
C ASP A 53 17.14 -14.01 4.35
N ASP A 54 16.48 -14.60 3.33
CA ASP A 54 16.94 -14.55 1.92
C ASP A 54 16.86 -13.14 1.32
N LEU A 55 16.12 -12.22 1.95
CA LEU A 55 16.04 -10.82 1.55
C LEU A 55 17.35 -10.06 1.82
N LYS A 56 18.21 -10.60 2.71
CA LYS A 56 19.41 -9.91 3.19
C LYS A 56 20.33 -9.49 2.04
N GLY A 57 20.59 -8.18 1.95
CA GLY A 57 21.47 -7.59 0.95
C GLY A 57 20.88 -7.54 -0.48
N LYS A 58 19.65 -7.98 -0.71
CA LYS A 58 18.97 -7.83 -2.01
C LYS A 58 18.57 -6.38 -2.22
N LYS A 59 18.86 -5.83 -3.39
CA LYS A 59 18.40 -4.49 -3.80
C LYS A 59 16.94 -4.57 -4.23
N ILE A 60 16.04 -4.05 -3.41
CA ILE A 60 14.61 -4.07 -3.68
C ILE A 60 14.13 -2.69 -4.05
N ARG A 61 13.54 -2.55 -5.23
CA ARG A 61 12.88 -1.30 -5.62
C ARG A 61 11.64 -1.07 -4.76
N VAL A 62 11.52 0.13 -4.22
CA VAL A 62 10.43 0.58 -3.33
C VAL A 62 9.83 1.90 -3.84
N GLY A 63 8.56 2.14 -3.53
CA GLY A 63 7.82 3.32 -4.03
C GLY A 63 7.80 4.52 -3.09
N SER A 64 8.07 4.32 -1.80
CA SER A 64 7.95 5.35 -0.76
C SER A 64 9.09 5.25 0.26
N ALA A 65 9.33 6.33 1.01
CA ALA A 65 10.37 6.32 2.04
C ALA A 65 10.07 5.29 3.12
N ILE A 66 8.80 5.17 3.56
CA ILE A 66 8.41 4.20 4.58
C ILE A 66 8.58 2.76 4.11
N THR A 67 8.25 2.45 2.85
CA THR A 67 8.48 1.12 2.28
C THR A 67 9.97 0.79 2.16
N GLY A 68 10.81 1.80 1.89
CA GLY A 68 12.26 1.66 1.97
C GLY A 68 12.75 1.27 3.37
N ARG A 69 12.20 1.91 4.42
CA ARG A 69 12.51 1.58 5.82
C ARG A 69 12.04 0.18 6.19
N ILE A 70 10.88 -0.26 5.70
CA ILE A 70 10.36 -1.63 5.89
C ILE A 70 11.31 -2.64 5.27
N VAL A 71 11.69 -2.46 3.99
CA VAL A 71 12.66 -3.34 3.32
C VAL A 71 13.99 -3.37 4.07
N GLN A 72 14.48 -2.21 4.53
CA GLN A 72 15.72 -2.13 5.30
C GLN A 72 15.63 -2.86 6.64
N ALA A 73 14.53 -2.72 7.37
CA ALA A 73 14.28 -3.42 8.63
C ALA A 73 14.23 -4.95 8.45
N LEU A 74 13.76 -5.41 7.28
CA LEU A 74 13.76 -6.82 6.89
C LEU A 74 15.10 -7.30 6.29
N GLY A 75 16.14 -6.46 6.30
CA GLY A 75 17.50 -6.80 5.86
C GLY A 75 17.80 -6.55 4.38
N GLY A 76 16.81 -6.11 3.60
CA GLY A 76 17.00 -5.72 2.20
C GLY A 76 17.70 -4.37 2.07
N THR A 77 18.14 -4.05 0.85
CA THR A 77 18.68 -2.74 0.48
C THR A 77 17.64 -2.00 -0.36
N PRO A 78 17.00 -0.93 0.16
CA PRO A 78 15.97 -0.24 -0.59
C PRO A 78 16.57 0.60 -1.73
N LEU A 79 15.97 0.49 -2.91
CA LEU A 79 16.22 1.37 -4.05
C LEU A 79 14.94 2.17 -4.30
N GLN A 80 14.87 3.39 -3.75
CA GLN A 80 13.69 4.22 -3.90
C GLN A 80 13.65 4.86 -5.29
N LEU A 81 12.70 4.44 -6.12
CA LEU A 81 12.48 4.95 -7.47
C LEU A 81 10.97 5.10 -7.72
N PRO A 82 10.53 6.11 -8.50
CA PRO A 82 9.12 6.24 -8.84
C PRO A 82 8.62 5.02 -9.65
N PRO A 83 7.31 4.69 -9.59
CA PRO A 83 6.72 3.55 -10.31
C PRO A 83 7.06 3.49 -11.79
N THR A 84 7.14 4.65 -12.44
CA THR A 84 7.45 4.80 -13.87
C THR A 84 8.84 4.32 -14.25
N GLU A 85 9.77 4.22 -13.30
CA GLU A 85 11.16 3.75 -13.53
C GLU A 85 11.35 2.27 -13.12
N ALA A 86 10.32 1.64 -12.54
CA ALA A 86 10.40 0.28 -12.02
C ALA A 86 10.78 -0.74 -13.10
N GLN A 87 10.20 -0.62 -14.30
CA GLN A 87 10.47 -1.54 -15.40
C GLN A 87 11.96 -1.49 -15.81
N GLN A 88 12.51 -0.29 -16.01
CA GLN A 88 13.91 -0.12 -16.37
C GLN A 88 14.85 -0.65 -15.27
N ALA A 89 14.56 -0.35 -14.00
CA ALA A 89 15.36 -0.83 -12.87
C ALA A 89 15.40 -2.37 -12.78
N MET A 90 14.26 -3.02 -13.04
CA MET A 90 14.13 -4.47 -13.05
C MET A 90 14.76 -5.11 -14.30
N MET A 91 14.53 -4.56 -15.49
CA MET A 91 15.08 -5.13 -16.73
C MET A 91 16.61 -5.02 -16.77
N SER A 92 17.17 -3.90 -16.33
CA SER A 92 18.63 -3.67 -16.27
C SER A 92 19.34 -4.44 -15.16
N GLY A 93 18.62 -4.94 -14.16
CA GLY A 93 19.21 -5.61 -13.00
C GLY A 93 19.85 -4.66 -11.97
N VAL A 94 19.59 -3.36 -12.08
CA VAL A 94 19.92 -2.41 -11.00
C VAL A 94 19.20 -2.81 -9.71
N ALA A 95 17.94 -3.23 -9.82
CA ALA A 95 17.19 -3.88 -8.75
C ALA A 95 17.24 -5.42 -8.89
N ASP A 96 17.43 -6.13 -7.78
CA ASP A 96 17.32 -7.60 -7.73
C ASP A 96 15.87 -8.06 -7.66
N GLY A 97 15.02 -7.21 -7.09
CA GLY A 97 13.59 -7.41 -6.97
C GLY A 97 12.84 -6.10 -6.78
N ILE A 98 11.52 -6.20 -6.72
CA ILE A 98 10.60 -5.10 -6.50
C ILE A 98 9.50 -5.55 -5.56
N THR A 99 9.03 -4.65 -4.71
CA THR A 99 7.80 -4.86 -3.98
C THR A 99 6.66 -4.05 -4.59
N PHE A 100 5.60 -4.76 -4.99
CA PHE A 100 4.43 -4.19 -5.66
C PHE A 100 3.21 -5.11 -5.53
N PRO A 101 1.99 -4.57 -5.64
CA PRO A 101 0.81 -5.37 -5.97
C PRO A 101 0.93 -6.02 -7.35
N MET A 102 0.20 -7.10 -7.60
CA MET A 102 0.29 -7.84 -8.86
C MET A 102 -0.23 -7.01 -10.04
N GLU A 103 -1.23 -6.17 -9.82
CA GLU A 103 -1.75 -5.27 -10.86
C GLU A 103 -0.64 -4.38 -11.43
N SER A 104 0.25 -3.88 -10.57
CA SER A 104 1.31 -2.95 -10.96
C SER A 104 2.33 -3.64 -11.86
N ILE A 105 2.58 -4.93 -11.63
CA ILE A 105 3.50 -5.71 -12.45
C ILE A 105 3.02 -5.78 -13.90
N GLU A 106 1.72 -5.98 -14.10
CA GLU A 106 1.12 -6.00 -15.44
C GLU A 106 1.02 -4.59 -16.02
N PHE A 107 0.52 -3.63 -15.25
CA PHE A 107 0.33 -2.24 -15.69
C PHE A 107 1.65 -1.62 -16.21
N PHE A 108 2.75 -1.82 -15.48
CA PHE A 108 4.08 -1.34 -15.86
C PHE A 108 4.87 -2.32 -16.75
N LYS A 109 4.26 -3.42 -17.20
CA LYS A 109 4.86 -4.42 -18.10
C LYS A 109 6.19 -4.98 -17.58
N ILE A 110 6.24 -5.29 -16.29
CA ILE A 110 7.44 -5.76 -15.58
C ILE A 110 7.56 -7.29 -15.65
N THR A 111 6.47 -8.00 -15.98
CA THR A 111 6.41 -9.47 -16.09
C THR A 111 7.64 -10.13 -16.73
N PRO A 112 8.21 -9.64 -17.85
CA PRO A 112 9.40 -10.26 -18.45
C PRO A 112 10.66 -10.28 -17.57
N ALA A 113 10.76 -9.40 -16.57
CA ALA A 113 11.87 -9.34 -15.64
C ALA A 113 11.71 -10.28 -14.43
N ILE A 114 10.52 -10.86 -14.22
CA ILE A 114 10.18 -11.57 -12.98
C ILE A 114 10.28 -13.07 -13.21
N LYS A 115 11.00 -13.76 -12.33
CA LYS A 115 11.09 -15.23 -12.32
C LYS A 115 10.29 -15.85 -11.18
N ALA A 116 10.19 -15.16 -10.06
CA ALA A 116 9.44 -15.63 -8.90
C ALA A 116 8.75 -14.48 -8.16
N THR A 117 7.62 -14.80 -7.54
CA THR A 117 6.84 -13.92 -6.70
C THR A 117 6.67 -14.57 -5.33
N THR A 118 7.12 -13.90 -4.28
CA THR A 118 7.04 -14.37 -2.90
C THR A 118 6.04 -13.56 -2.10
N LYS A 119 5.09 -14.25 -1.47
CA LYS A 119 4.15 -13.69 -0.51
C LYS A 119 4.75 -13.66 0.89
N ILE A 120 4.55 -12.55 1.60
CA ILE A 120 4.79 -12.45 3.03
C ILE A 120 3.51 -12.89 3.79
N PRO A 121 3.58 -13.83 4.74
CA PRO A 121 2.40 -14.33 5.44
C PRO A 121 1.74 -13.24 6.29
N GLY A 122 0.43 -13.38 6.53
CA GLY A 122 -0.33 -12.55 7.45
C GLY A 122 -0.56 -11.10 7.01
N GLY A 123 -0.25 -10.72 5.77
CA GLY A 123 -0.41 -9.34 5.30
C GLY A 123 0.54 -8.36 5.98
N LEU A 124 1.72 -8.84 6.40
CA LEU A 124 2.63 -8.10 7.28
C LEU A 124 3.56 -7.13 6.55
N LEU A 125 3.57 -7.10 5.22
CA LEU A 125 4.54 -6.30 4.47
C LEU A 125 4.22 -4.81 4.56
N TYR A 126 3.27 -4.30 3.78
CA TYR A 126 2.73 -2.94 3.89
C TYR A 126 1.53 -2.73 2.96
N THR A 127 0.92 -1.56 3.02
CA THR A 127 0.22 -0.95 1.88
C THR A 127 0.48 0.56 1.87
N ASP A 128 0.62 1.18 0.70
CA ASP A 128 0.75 2.64 0.58
C ASP A 128 -0.63 3.30 0.45
N THR A 129 -0.74 4.52 0.99
CA THR A 129 -1.96 5.34 0.90
C THR A 129 -1.85 6.32 -0.25
N PHE A 130 -2.92 6.42 -1.03
CA PHE A 130 -3.11 7.40 -2.08
C PHE A 130 -4.20 8.38 -1.69
N TRP A 131 -4.19 9.54 -2.32
CA TRP A 131 -5.19 10.56 -2.09
C TRP A 131 -5.52 11.32 -3.37
N LEU A 132 -6.75 11.80 -3.43
CA LEU A 132 -7.23 12.73 -4.45
C LEU A 132 -7.61 14.03 -3.75
N GLY A 133 -7.16 15.16 -4.29
CA GLY A 133 -7.46 16.47 -3.74
C GLY A 133 -7.53 17.53 -4.83
N VAL A 134 -8.19 18.64 -4.49
CA VAL A 134 -8.34 19.81 -5.35
C VAL A 134 -7.69 20.99 -4.63
N ASN A 135 -6.91 21.80 -5.35
CA ASN A 135 -6.37 23.04 -4.79
C ASN A 135 -7.49 23.89 -4.16
N ASP A 136 -7.26 24.45 -2.96
CA ASP A 136 -8.30 25.15 -2.20
C ASP A 136 -8.92 26.34 -2.95
N LYS A 137 -8.11 27.15 -3.62
CA LYS A 137 -8.62 28.29 -4.41
C LYS A 137 -9.51 27.79 -5.55
N LYS A 138 -9.09 26.70 -6.19
CA LYS A 138 -9.91 26.11 -7.25
C LYS A 138 -11.20 25.56 -6.68
N TRP A 139 -11.15 24.84 -5.56
CA TRP A 139 -12.33 24.32 -4.88
C TRP A 139 -13.35 25.41 -4.57
N GLN A 140 -12.90 26.52 -3.97
CA GLN A 140 -13.75 27.66 -3.63
C GLN A 140 -14.37 28.35 -4.86
N SER A 141 -13.70 28.29 -6.02
CA SER A 141 -14.23 28.85 -7.28
C SER A 141 -15.27 27.96 -7.98
N LEU A 142 -15.44 26.71 -7.54
CA LEU A 142 -16.39 25.79 -8.16
C LEU A 142 -17.82 26.16 -7.78
N ASN A 143 -18.74 25.97 -8.72
CA ASN A 143 -20.16 26.11 -8.42
C ASN A 143 -20.61 25.02 -7.39
N PRO A 144 -21.70 25.27 -6.64
CA PRO A 144 -22.17 24.35 -5.61
C PRO A 144 -22.47 22.93 -6.15
N LYS A 145 -22.93 22.82 -7.41
CA LYS A 145 -23.22 21.53 -8.03
C LYS A 145 -21.96 20.67 -8.21
N ALA A 146 -20.85 21.27 -8.63
CA ALA A 146 -19.57 20.59 -8.80
C ALA A 146 -18.96 20.18 -7.45
N GLN A 147 -19.04 21.05 -6.44
CA GLN A 147 -18.62 20.72 -5.07
C GLN A 147 -19.42 19.54 -4.51
N ALA A 148 -20.75 19.59 -4.63
CA ALA A 148 -21.64 18.53 -4.17
C ALA A 148 -21.38 17.20 -4.89
N ALA A 149 -21.11 17.22 -6.20
CA ALA A 149 -20.77 16.01 -6.95
C ALA A 149 -19.46 15.38 -6.43
N MET A 150 -18.41 16.17 -6.21
CA MET A 150 -17.15 15.64 -5.68
C MET A 150 -17.28 15.15 -4.23
N GLN A 151 -18.09 15.79 -3.40
CA GLN A 151 -18.37 15.29 -2.04
C GLN A 151 -19.16 13.98 -2.08
N LYS A 152 -20.14 13.86 -2.98
CA LYS A 152 -20.97 12.66 -3.14
C LYS A 152 -20.17 11.46 -3.63
N HIS A 153 -19.26 11.66 -4.59
CA HIS A 153 -18.47 10.59 -5.22
C HIS A 153 -17.06 10.43 -4.63
N GLY A 154 -16.65 11.35 -3.75
CA GLY A 154 -15.43 11.26 -2.97
C GLY A 154 -15.57 10.36 -1.74
N GLY A 155 -14.72 10.59 -0.76
CA GLY A 155 -14.68 9.92 0.52
C GLY A 155 -14.79 8.41 0.42
N MET A 156 -15.78 7.82 1.12
CA MET A 156 -16.02 6.38 1.11
C MET A 156 -16.36 5.83 -0.28
N ALA A 157 -17.09 6.57 -1.11
CA ALA A 157 -17.46 6.10 -2.45
C ALA A 157 -16.20 5.92 -3.31
N LEU A 158 -15.30 6.91 -3.29
CA LEU A 158 -14.01 6.83 -3.96
C LEU A 158 -13.13 5.73 -3.36
N ALA A 159 -13.09 5.60 -2.03
CA ALA A 159 -12.29 4.59 -1.35
C ALA A 159 -12.69 3.16 -1.77
N LEU A 160 -13.99 2.85 -1.77
CA LEU A 160 -14.49 1.53 -2.15
C LEU A 160 -14.39 1.27 -3.65
N ASN A 161 -14.64 2.28 -4.49
CA ASN A 161 -14.44 2.14 -5.93
C ASN A 161 -12.95 1.87 -6.27
N SER A 162 -12.03 2.52 -5.57
CA SER A 162 -10.60 2.26 -5.72
C SER A 162 -10.23 0.86 -5.26
N ALA A 163 -10.80 0.39 -4.14
CA ALA A 163 -10.59 -0.98 -3.66
C ALA A 163 -11.04 -2.04 -4.68
N TRP A 164 -12.17 -1.81 -5.34
CA TRP A 164 -12.63 -2.66 -6.44
C TRP A 164 -11.64 -2.65 -7.61
N ALA A 165 -11.13 -1.48 -8.00
CA ALA A 165 -10.18 -1.34 -9.09
C ALA A 165 -8.86 -2.09 -8.81
N TRP A 166 -8.26 -1.91 -7.62
CA TRP A 166 -7.04 -2.61 -7.20
C TRP A 166 -7.25 -4.13 -7.14
N THR A 167 -8.38 -4.58 -6.57
CA THR A 167 -8.72 -6.01 -6.51
C THR A 167 -8.86 -6.61 -7.92
N SER A 168 -9.55 -5.91 -8.82
CA SER A 168 -9.78 -6.38 -10.18
C SER A 168 -8.48 -6.40 -10.99
N GLY A 169 -7.65 -5.37 -10.83
CA GLY A 169 -6.32 -5.29 -11.42
C GLY A 169 -5.42 -6.43 -10.96
N ASP A 170 -5.45 -6.79 -9.66
CA ASP A 170 -4.64 -7.88 -9.14
C ASP A 170 -5.04 -9.23 -9.72
N ASN A 171 -6.33 -9.45 -9.98
CA ASN A 171 -6.79 -10.67 -10.65
C ASN A 171 -6.21 -10.77 -12.07
N LEU A 172 -6.17 -9.65 -12.80
CA LEU A 172 -5.55 -9.59 -14.13
C LEU A 172 -4.03 -9.80 -14.05
N GLY A 173 -3.35 -9.13 -13.12
CA GLY A 173 -1.91 -9.28 -12.90
C GLY A 173 -1.52 -10.69 -12.49
N ARG A 174 -2.29 -11.33 -11.61
CA ARG A 174 -2.12 -12.74 -11.22
C ARG A 174 -2.20 -13.64 -12.45
N ALA A 175 -3.24 -13.48 -13.26
CA ALA A 175 -3.43 -14.27 -14.48
C ALA A 175 -2.29 -14.09 -15.48
N ALA A 176 -1.79 -12.87 -15.64
CA ALA A 176 -0.64 -12.59 -16.51
C ALA A 176 0.64 -13.28 -16.00
N LEU A 177 0.90 -13.23 -14.70
CA LEU A 177 2.05 -13.90 -14.08
C LEU A 177 1.95 -15.43 -14.17
N ASP A 178 0.76 -16.01 -14.00
CA ASP A 178 0.51 -17.44 -14.21
C ASP A 178 0.77 -17.85 -15.66
N LYS A 179 0.25 -17.07 -16.62
CA LYS A 179 0.47 -17.32 -18.05
C LYS A 179 1.94 -17.23 -18.44
N ALA A 180 2.70 -16.37 -17.77
CA ALA A 180 4.15 -16.24 -17.95
C ALA A 180 4.97 -17.33 -17.23
N GLY A 181 4.33 -18.24 -16.48
CA GLY A 181 5.00 -19.31 -15.76
C GLY A 181 5.83 -18.83 -14.57
N VAL A 182 5.52 -17.66 -14.01
CA VAL A 182 6.21 -17.13 -12.83
C VAL A 182 5.94 -18.05 -11.63
N LYS A 183 6.98 -18.39 -10.87
CA LYS A 183 6.85 -19.23 -9.68
C LYS A 183 6.23 -18.42 -8.54
N PHE A 184 5.27 -19.01 -7.83
CA PHE A 184 4.67 -18.41 -6.64
C PHE A 184 5.04 -19.21 -5.40
N ASN A 185 5.43 -18.51 -4.36
CA ASN A 185 5.69 -19.11 -3.07
C ASN A 185 5.24 -18.18 -1.94
N THR A 186 5.03 -18.74 -0.75
CA THR A 186 4.70 -18.00 0.46
C THR A 186 5.77 -18.30 1.49
N LEU A 187 6.26 -17.30 2.21
CA LEU A 187 7.17 -17.54 3.33
C LEU A 187 6.45 -18.32 4.44
N PRO A 188 7.15 -19.14 5.21
CA PRO A 188 6.54 -19.90 6.29
C PRO A 188 6.00 -18.98 7.40
N ASP A 189 4.93 -19.41 8.08
CA ASP A 189 4.36 -18.66 9.20
C ASP A 189 5.35 -18.43 10.35
N SER A 190 6.40 -19.24 10.47
CA SER A 190 7.49 -19.03 11.41
C SER A 190 8.23 -17.70 11.21
N ASP A 191 8.25 -17.16 9.99
CA ASP A 191 8.85 -15.85 9.72
C ASP A 191 7.95 -14.69 10.12
N ALA A 192 6.64 -14.91 10.33
CA ALA A 192 5.70 -13.85 10.71
C ALA A 192 6.12 -13.17 12.02
N THR A 193 6.61 -13.93 13.00
CA THR A 193 7.11 -13.39 14.27
C THR A 193 8.36 -12.55 14.08
N LYS A 194 9.32 -13.02 13.26
CA LYS A 194 10.54 -12.27 12.94
C LYS A 194 10.20 -10.95 12.24
N ILE A 195 9.31 -11.00 11.26
CA ILE A 195 8.85 -9.82 10.51
C ILE A 195 8.18 -8.82 11.44
N LYS A 196 7.23 -9.25 12.28
CA LYS A 196 6.59 -8.35 13.25
C LYS A 196 7.60 -7.68 14.18
N ALA A 197 8.54 -8.45 14.72
CA ALA A 197 9.58 -7.92 15.59
C ALA A 197 10.48 -6.90 14.87
N ALA A 198 10.87 -7.18 13.62
CA ALA A 198 11.68 -6.27 12.81
C ALA A 198 10.95 -4.96 12.47
N LEU A 199 9.63 -5.00 12.30
CA LEU A 199 8.82 -3.83 11.95
C LEU A 199 8.31 -3.04 13.17
N GLN A 200 8.32 -3.63 14.37
CA GLN A 200 7.84 -2.97 15.59
C GLN A 200 8.47 -1.59 15.85
N PRO A 201 9.79 -1.39 15.67
CA PRO A 201 10.40 -0.08 15.87
C PRO A 201 9.79 1.03 14.99
N LEU A 202 9.31 0.71 13.78
CA LEU A 202 8.67 1.70 12.91
C LEU A 202 7.33 2.19 13.48
N ASN A 203 6.59 1.31 14.15
CA ASN A 203 5.36 1.69 14.86
C ASN A 203 5.68 2.57 16.07
N ASP A 204 6.69 2.19 16.85
CA ASP A 204 7.10 2.92 18.06
C ASP A 204 7.58 4.34 17.70
N GLU A 205 8.33 4.47 16.61
CA GLU A 205 8.75 5.76 16.10
C GLU A 205 7.58 6.63 15.63
N TRP A 206 6.59 6.05 14.94
CA TRP A 206 5.41 6.80 14.52
C TRP A 206 4.61 7.30 15.72
N LEU A 207 4.46 6.49 16.77
CA LEU A 207 3.82 6.90 18.02
C LEU A 207 4.60 8.01 18.73
N ALA A 208 5.94 7.91 18.75
CA ALA A 208 6.79 8.95 19.31
C ALA A 208 6.66 10.27 18.53
N GLU A 209 6.59 10.23 17.21
CA GLU A 209 6.39 11.41 16.36
C GLU A 209 4.99 12.02 16.55
N ALA A 210 3.95 11.18 16.61
CA ALA A 210 2.60 11.65 16.94
C ALA A 210 2.57 12.39 18.28
N LYS A 211 3.24 11.85 19.30
CA LYS A 211 3.37 12.49 20.62
C LYS A 211 4.10 13.84 20.54
N LYS A 212 5.23 13.92 19.81
CA LYS A 212 5.96 15.19 19.60
C LYS A 212 5.09 16.25 18.94
N ARG A 213 4.20 15.84 18.02
CA ARG A 213 3.25 16.72 17.33
C ARG A 213 1.97 17.00 18.15
N GLY A 214 1.85 16.51 19.39
CA GLY A 214 0.67 16.70 20.23
C GLY A 214 -0.57 15.94 19.74
N LEU A 215 -0.38 14.86 18.98
CA LEU A 215 -1.46 14.06 18.40
C LEU A 215 -1.73 12.80 19.24
N PRO A 216 -2.99 12.35 19.33
CA PRO A 216 -3.35 11.13 20.06
C PRO A 216 -3.03 9.88 19.23
N GLY A 217 -1.73 9.60 19.01
CA GLY A 217 -1.26 8.54 18.10
C GLY A 217 -1.89 7.17 18.38
N GLU A 218 -1.96 6.75 19.64
CA GLU A 218 -2.56 5.47 20.03
C GLU A 218 -4.05 5.37 19.68
N GLU A 219 -4.82 6.43 19.93
CA GLU A 219 -6.25 6.49 19.58
C GLU A 219 -6.45 6.41 18.06
N ILE A 220 -5.55 7.06 17.31
CA ILE A 220 -5.61 7.11 15.84
C ILE A 220 -5.28 5.75 15.26
N LEU A 221 -4.20 5.12 15.73
CA LEU A 221 -3.81 3.79 15.31
C LEU A 221 -4.91 2.77 15.65
N LYS A 222 -5.42 2.80 16.88
CA LYS A 222 -6.53 1.93 17.29
C LYS A 222 -7.74 2.12 16.40
N TYR A 223 -8.15 3.37 16.14
CA TYR A 223 -9.30 3.64 15.27
C TYR A 223 -9.10 3.12 13.85
N ALA A 224 -7.90 3.30 13.28
CA ALA A 224 -7.58 2.77 11.96
C ALA A 224 -7.68 1.24 11.90
N LEU A 225 -7.19 0.55 12.94
CA LEU A 225 -7.30 -0.91 13.04
C LEU A 225 -8.74 -1.37 13.22
N ASP A 226 -9.50 -0.73 14.11
CA ASP A 226 -10.91 -1.06 14.34
C ASP A 226 -11.75 -0.88 13.06
N MET A 227 -11.50 0.18 12.27
CA MET A 227 -12.17 0.37 10.99
C MET A 227 -11.75 -0.67 9.96
N ALA A 228 -10.46 -1.04 9.92
CA ALA A 228 -10.00 -2.09 9.03
C ALA A 228 -10.68 -3.43 9.35
N ASP A 229 -10.75 -3.82 10.63
CA ASP A 229 -11.38 -5.06 11.05
C ASP A 229 -12.88 -5.07 10.76
N LYS A 230 -13.58 -3.95 11.02
CA LYS A 230 -15.00 -3.79 10.70
C LYS A 230 -15.27 -4.05 9.21
N TYR A 231 -14.47 -3.47 8.32
CA TYR A 231 -14.66 -3.60 6.88
C TYR A 231 -14.13 -4.92 6.31
N LYS A 232 -13.18 -5.58 6.99
CA LYS A 232 -12.73 -6.94 6.67
C LYS A 232 -13.80 -7.97 6.97
N ALA A 233 -14.55 -7.82 8.07
CA ALA A 233 -15.69 -8.68 8.40
C ALA A 233 -16.91 -8.42 7.49
N ALA A 234 -17.06 -7.19 7.01
CA ALA A 234 -18.19 -6.75 6.19
C ALA A 234 -18.07 -7.08 4.69
N LYS A 235 -17.32 -8.12 4.27
CA LYS A 235 -17.07 -8.57 2.87
C LYS A 235 -18.28 -8.76 1.92
N ARG A 236 -19.48 -8.28 2.30
CA ARG A 236 -20.69 -8.19 1.49
C ARG A 236 -20.98 -6.73 1.12
N VAL A 237 -20.10 -6.08 0.35
CA VAL A 237 -20.56 -4.96 -0.47
C VAL A 237 -20.73 -5.54 -1.87
N ASN A 238 -21.95 -5.96 -2.17
CA ASN A 238 -22.35 -6.25 -3.54
C ASN A 238 -22.19 -4.94 -4.31
N VAL A 239 -21.08 -4.80 -5.02
CA VAL A 239 -20.99 -3.86 -6.13
C VAL A 239 -21.74 -4.54 -7.27
N VAL A 240 -23.06 -4.33 -7.29
CA VAL A 240 -23.92 -4.58 -8.45
C VAL A 240 -23.77 -3.39 -9.40
#